data_AF-A0A972UG14-F1
#
_entry.id   AF-A0A972UG14-F1
#
_cell.length_a   1.000
_cell.length_b   1.000
_cell.length_c   1.000
_cell.angle_alpha   90.00
_cell.angle_beta   90.00
_cell.angle_gamma   90.00
#
_symmetry.space_group_name_H-M   'P 1'
#
loop_
_entity.id
_entity.type
_entity.pdbx_description
1 polymer ?
#
loop_
_entity_poly.entity_id
_entity_poly.type
_entity_poly.pdbx_seq_one_letter_code
_entity_poly.pdbx_strand_id
1 'polypeptide(L)'
;MAGVDPVTMLVLQAGAGLVASKQQAKAQSAAANAARQSQIQAINQVQEIRERQRRERLRRGLATQRARFASQGLGRGGSADAVLKGLALESDRATEDERSLNALRIGDINNAFDQRRRKNLLEASNAKRRTAFDLLSKGLNSFSLLEG
;
A
#
# COMPACT_ATOMS: atom_id res chain seq x y z
N MET A 1 9.21 -58.64 9.34
CA MET A 1 9.69 -57.26 9.09
C MET A 1 8.57 -56.53 8.38
N ALA A 2 7.88 -55.61 9.06
CA ALA A 2 6.75 -54.89 8.50
C ALA A 2 7.28 -53.88 7.48
N GLY A 3 7.02 -54.13 6.19
CA GLY A 3 7.31 -53.21 5.11
C GLY A 3 6.47 -51.96 5.31
N VAL A 4 7.12 -50.84 5.57
CA VAL A 4 6.44 -49.54 5.53
C VAL A 4 6.26 -49.21 4.07
N ASP A 5 5.01 -49.31 3.58
CA ASP A 5 4.67 -49.03 2.18
C ASP A 5 5.15 -47.63 1.78
N PRO A 6 5.78 -47.46 0.60
CA PRO A 6 6.33 -46.18 0.15
C PRO A 6 5.28 -45.05 0.07
N VAL A 7 3.99 -45.43 -0.02
CA VAL A 7 2.86 -44.51 -0.02
C VAL A 7 2.68 -43.79 1.33
N THR A 8 2.95 -44.46 2.46
CA THR A 8 2.79 -43.84 3.80
C THR A 8 3.91 -42.84 4.13
N MET A 9 5.11 -43.03 3.59
CA MET A 9 6.21 -42.06 3.77
C MET A 9 5.99 -40.75 3.00
N LEU A 10 5.29 -40.79 1.86
CA LEU A 10 5.08 -39.63 0.99
C LEU A 10 4.00 -38.68 1.52
N VAL A 11 3.00 -39.21 2.24
CA VAL A 11 1.91 -38.42 2.87
C VAL A 11 2.42 -37.60 4.06
N LEU A 12 3.42 -38.08 4.80
CA LEU A 12 4.00 -37.35 5.93
C LEU A 12 4.79 -36.10 5.49
N GLN A 13 5.48 -36.14 4.33
CA GLN A 13 6.21 -34.97 3.81
C GLN A 13 5.27 -33.87 3.27
N ALA A 14 4.09 -34.24 2.76
CA ALA A 14 3.09 -33.27 2.30
C ALA A 14 2.48 -32.43 3.44
N GLY A 15 2.32 -33.02 4.64
CA GLY A 15 1.80 -32.34 5.82
C GLY A 15 2.76 -31.32 6.43
N ALA A 16 4.06 -31.65 6.50
CA ALA A 16 5.10 -30.77 7.06
C ALA A 16 5.33 -29.51 6.19
N GLY A 17 5.32 -29.66 4.86
CA GLY A 17 5.45 -28.53 3.93
C GLY A 17 4.28 -27.54 3.98
N LEU A 18 3.06 -28.01 4.28
CA LEU A 18 1.86 -27.16 4.40
C LEU A 18 1.86 -26.28 5.65
N VAL A 19 2.42 -26.75 6.76
CA VAL A 19 2.53 -25.96 8.00
C VAL A 19 3.63 -24.91 7.87
N ALA A 20 4.81 -25.30 7.36
CA ALA A 20 5.92 -24.37 7.12
C ALA A 20 5.55 -23.26 6.11
N SER A 21 4.85 -23.61 5.02
CA SER A 21 4.41 -22.62 4.01
C SER A 21 3.37 -21.64 4.53
N LYS A 22 2.43 -22.08 5.40
CA LYS A 22 1.48 -21.17 6.06
C LYS A 22 2.19 -20.13 6.94
N GLN A 23 3.22 -20.56 7.67
CA GLN A 23 3.96 -19.69 8.57
C GLN A 23 4.80 -18.66 7.79
N GLN A 24 5.40 -19.09 6.69
CA GLN A 24 6.15 -18.22 5.77
C GLN A 24 5.23 -17.21 5.06
N ALA A 25 4.04 -17.63 4.61
CA ALA A 25 3.05 -16.73 4.02
C ALA A 25 2.55 -15.67 5.02
N LYS A 26 2.35 -16.06 6.29
CA LYS A 26 1.97 -15.11 7.35
C LYS A 26 3.08 -14.10 7.60
N ALA A 27 4.34 -14.53 7.71
CA ALA A 27 5.49 -13.65 7.88
C ALA A 27 5.67 -12.67 6.71
N GLN A 28 5.55 -13.14 5.47
CA GLN A 28 5.58 -12.28 4.27
C GLN A 28 4.43 -11.26 4.27
N SER A 29 3.22 -11.67 4.66
CA SER A 29 2.08 -10.74 4.74
C SER A 29 2.28 -9.66 5.79
N ALA A 30 2.86 -10.01 6.95
CA ALA A 30 3.16 -9.06 8.02
C ALA A 30 4.24 -8.05 7.59
N ALA A 31 5.33 -8.52 6.97
CA ALA A 31 6.37 -7.66 6.43
C ALA A 31 5.85 -6.71 5.34
N ALA A 32 5.00 -7.22 4.44
CA ALA A 32 4.38 -6.42 3.39
C ALA A 32 3.44 -5.35 3.97
N ASN A 33 2.63 -5.70 4.97
CA ASN A 33 1.76 -4.74 5.66
C ASN A 33 2.57 -3.66 6.41
N ALA A 34 3.66 -4.04 7.07
CA ALA A 34 4.56 -3.09 7.73
C ALA A 34 5.20 -2.12 6.72
N ALA A 35 5.64 -2.62 5.55
CA ALA A 35 6.17 -1.79 4.48
C ALA A 35 5.12 -0.84 3.88
N ARG A 36 3.85 -1.28 3.76
CA ARG A 36 2.75 -0.41 3.35
C ARG A 36 2.52 0.70 4.37
N GLN A 37 2.45 0.35 5.64
CA GLN A 37 2.21 1.30 6.72
C GLN A 37 3.33 2.34 6.81
N SER A 38 4.59 1.91 6.68
CA SER A 38 5.73 2.84 6.69
C SER A 38 5.72 3.80 5.50
N GLN A 39 5.33 3.34 4.31
CA GLN A 39 5.16 4.21 3.14
C GLN A 39 4.06 5.25 3.35
N ILE A 40 2.90 4.85 3.88
CA ILE A 40 1.79 5.77 4.19
C ILE A 40 2.22 6.77 5.26
N GLN A 41 2.90 6.31 6.32
CA GLN A 41 3.42 7.18 7.38
C GLN A 41 4.44 8.19 6.82
N ALA A 42 5.36 7.76 5.96
CA ALA A 42 6.32 8.66 5.33
C ALA A 42 5.62 9.74 4.49
N ILE A 43 4.58 9.36 3.74
CA ILE A 43 3.75 10.30 2.96
C ILE A 43 3.06 11.31 3.89
N ASN A 44 2.51 10.87 5.02
CA ASN A 44 1.85 11.75 5.99
C ASN A 44 2.85 12.71 6.67
N GLN A 45 4.02 12.22 7.08
CA GLN A 45 5.06 13.07 7.70
C GLN A 45 5.55 14.16 6.74
N VAL A 46 5.80 13.80 5.48
CA VAL A 46 6.20 14.77 4.45
C VAL A 46 5.10 15.81 4.23
N GLN A 47 3.83 15.40 4.24
CA GLN A 47 2.69 16.33 4.15
C GLN A 47 2.67 17.32 5.31
N GLU A 48 2.78 16.85 6.55
CA GLU A 48 2.77 17.72 7.73
C GLU A 48 3.91 18.75 7.72
N ILE A 49 5.12 18.33 7.29
CA ILE A 49 6.25 19.24 7.15
C ILE A 49 5.96 20.30 6.07
N ARG A 50 5.47 19.88 4.90
CA ARG A 50 5.16 20.79 3.80
C ARG A 50 4.05 21.77 4.18
N GLU A 51 3.02 21.30 4.86
CA GLU A 51 1.90 22.15 5.29
C GLU A 51 2.37 23.21 6.30
N ARG A 52 3.22 22.84 7.26
CA ARG A 52 3.84 23.80 8.19
C ARG A 52 4.67 24.85 7.44
N GLN A 53 5.54 24.42 6.53
CA GLN A 53 6.36 25.33 5.74
C GLN A 53 5.53 26.25 4.84
N ARG A 54 4.43 25.76 4.28
CA ARG A 54 3.52 26.52 3.43
C ARG A 54 2.79 27.60 4.23
N ARG A 55 2.23 27.24 5.41
CA ARG A 55 1.60 28.20 6.33
C ARG A 55 2.57 29.30 6.77
N GLU A 56 3.81 28.93 7.06
CA GLU A 56 4.83 29.89 7.45
C GLU A 56 5.21 30.83 6.28
N ARG A 57 5.38 30.29 5.07
CA ARG A 57 5.60 31.09 3.86
C ARG A 57 4.44 32.04 3.57
N LEU A 58 3.19 31.57 3.69
CA LEU A 58 2.00 32.41 3.52
C LEU A 58 1.98 33.54 4.55
N ARG A 59 2.21 33.22 5.83
CA ARG A 59 2.24 34.22 6.91
C ARG A 59 3.29 35.30 6.65
N ARG A 60 4.51 34.89 6.24
CA ARG A 60 5.59 35.81 5.88
C ARG A 60 5.20 36.66 4.66
N GLY A 61 4.67 36.05 3.61
CA GLY A 61 4.22 36.75 2.40
C GLY A 61 3.13 37.80 2.66
N LEU A 62 2.11 37.44 3.44
CA LEU A 62 1.05 38.36 3.86
C LEU A 62 1.60 39.51 4.72
N ALA A 63 2.51 39.22 5.65
CA ALA A 63 3.17 40.26 6.46
C ALA A 63 4.00 41.21 5.58
N THR A 64 4.77 40.69 4.62
CA THR A 64 5.54 41.50 3.67
C THR A 64 4.64 42.36 2.80
N GLN A 65 3.54 41.83 2.28
CA GLN A 65 2.60 42.61 1.47
C GLN A 65 1.92 43.70 2.30
N ARG A 66 1.49 43.39 3.53
CA ARG A 66 0.96 44.40 4.46
C ARG A 66 1.98 45.50 4.74
N ALA A 67 3.24 45.15 4.97
CA ALA A 67 4.32 46.13 5.18
C ALA A 67 4.55 47.00 3.94
N ARG A 68 4.50 46.41 2.73
CA ARG A 68 4.60 47.15 1.47
C ARG A 68 3.43 48.12 1.29
N PHE A 69 2.19 47.68 1.50
CA PHE A 69 1.03 48.57 1.43
C PHE A 69 1.14 49.71 2.45
N ALA A 70 1.52 49.40 3.69
CA ALA A 70 1.76 50.41 4.72
C ALA A 70 2.82 51.44 4.30
N SER A 71 3.94 50.99 3.72
CA SER A 71 4.99 51.89 3.22
C SER A 71 4.55 52.80 2.05
N GLN A 72 3.53 52.39 1.31
CA GLN A 72 2.94 53.16 0.21
C GLN A 72 1.82 54.10 0.69
N GLY A 73 1.57 54.19 2.00
CA GLY A 73 0.43 54.93 2.56
C GLY A 73 -0.92 54.26 2.29
N LEU A 74 -0.92 53.06 1.70
CA LEU A 74 -2.11 52.25 1.49
C LEU A 74 -2.42 51.53 2.81
N GLY A 75 -3.33 52.12 3.59
CA GLY A 75 -3.83 51.52 4.83
C GLY A 75 -4.70 50.29 4.59
N ARG A 76 -5.41 49.84 5.63
CA ARG A 76 -6.50 48.85 5.53
C ARG A 76 -7.65 49.45 4.70
N GLY A 77 -7.49 49.49 3.38
CA GLY A 77 -8.50 49.87 2.41
C GLY A 77 -9.02 48.62 1.68
N GLY A 78 -10.25 48.69 1.17
CA GLY A 78 -10.96 47.55 0.60
C GLY A 78 -10.18 46.78 -0.47
N SER A 79 -9.44 47.47 -1.34
CA SER A 79 -8.66 46.84 -2.41
C SER A 79 -7.41 46.09 -1.91
N ALA A 80 -6.70 46.65 -0.92
CA ALA A 80 -5.53 45.98 -0.33
C ALA A 80 -5.93 44.74 0.47
N ASP A 81 -7.04 44.82 1.22
CA ASP A 81 -7.58 43.67 1.95
C ASP A 81 -8.15 42.60 1.00
N ALA A 82 -8.75 43.00 -0.14
CA ALA A 82 -9.22 42.06 -1.15
C ALA A 82 -8.07 41.25 -1.78
N VAL A 83 -6.93 41.89 -2.08
CA VAL A 83 -5.74 41.20 -2.61
C VAL A 83 -5.18 40.21 -1.59
N LEU A 84 -5.02 40.63 -0.33
CA LEU A 84 -4.53 39.77 0.75
C LEU A 84 -5.47 38.57 0.99
N LYS A 85 -6.78 38.82 0.94
CA LYS A 85 -7.81 37.76 1.05
C LYS A 85 -7.76 36.81 -0.14
N GLY A 86 -7.57 37.33 -1.36
CA GLY A 86 -7.40 36.51 -2.56
C GLY A 86 -6.20 35.57 -2.46
N LEU A 87 -5.06 36.06 -1.97
CA LEU A 87 -3.86 35.24 -1.75
C LEU A 87 -4.06 34.16 -0.69
N ALA A 88 -4.79 34.46 0.39
CA ALA A 88 -5.13 33.46 1.39
C ALA A 88 -6.03 32.37 0.78
N LEU A 89 -7.09 32.75 0.06
CA LEU A 89 -7.99 31.82 -0.61
C LEU A 89 -7.28 30.94 -1.64
N GLU A 90 -6.37 31.51 -2.42
CA GLU A 90 -5.57 30.74 -3.39
C GLU A 90 -4.67 29.72 -2.70
N SER A 91 -4.04 30.11 -1.58
CA SER A 91 -3.24 29.19 -0.78
C SER A 91 -4.07 28.07 -0.15
N ASP A 92 -5.31 28.35 0.26
CA ASP A 92 -6.23 27.37 0.82
C ASP A 92 -6.64 26.35 -0.26
N ARG A 93 -7.04 26.82 -1.45
CA ARG A 93 -7.35 25.92 -2.60
C ARG A 93 -6.17 25.03 -2.97
N ALA A 94 -4.98 25.61 -3.09
CA ALA A 94 -3.77 24.83 -3.39
C ALA A 94 -3.45 23.79 -2.30
N THR A 95 -3.86 24.03 -1.05
CA THR A 95 -3.73 23.06 0.05
C THR A 95 -4.75 21.93 -0.08
N GLU A 96 -5.99 22.23 -0.46
CA GLU A 96 -7.04 21.23 -0.71
C GLU A 96 -6.69 20.33 -1.90
N ASP A 97 -6.17 20.90 -2.99
CA ASP A 97 -5.72 20.15 -4.15
C ASP A 97 -4.58 19.18 -3.79
N GLU A 98 -3.58 19.65 -3.02
CA GLU A 98 -2.49 18.80 -2.54
C GLU A 98 -2.98 17.66 -1.63
N ARG A 99 -3.92 17.94 -0.73
CA ARG A 99 -4.54 16.91 0.13
C ARG A 99 -5.27 15.86 -0.72
N SER A 100 -6.00 16.31 -1.74
CA SER A 100 -6.72 15.43 -2.68
C SER A 100 -5.75 14.54 -3.46
N LEU A 101 -4.66 15.10 -3.99
CA LEU A 101 -3.61 14.33 -4.68
C LEU A 101 -2.94 13.30 -3.76
N ASN A 102 -2.69 13.65 -2.50
CA ASN A 102 -2.12 12.70 -1.54
C ASN A 102 -3.11 11.60 -1.16
N ALA A 103 -4.40 11.91 -1.02
CA ALA A 103 -5.43 10.91 -0.80
C ALA A 103 -5.50 9.92 -1.97
N LEU A 104 -5.43 10.41 -3.22
CA LEU A 104 -5.33 9.56 -4.41
C LEU A 104 -4.10 8.66 -4.37
N ARG A 105 -2.92 9.22 -4.05
CA ARG A 105 -1.67 8.46 -3.95
C ARG A 105 -1.73 7.35 -2.90
N ILE A 106 -2.34 7.61 -1.74
CA ILE A 106 -2.56 6.60 -0.70
C ILE A 106 -3.55 5.53 -1.21
N GLY A 107 -4.61 5.95 -1.91
CA GLY A 107 -5.53 5.05 -2.60
C GLY A 107 -4.84 4.10 -3.57
N ASP A 108 -3.94 4.61 -4.41
CA ASP A 108 -3.17 3.81 -5.37
C ASP A 108 -2.26 2.80 -4.68
N ILE A 109 -1.60 3.18 -3.59
CA ILE A 109 -0.77 2.27 -2.78
C ILE A 109 -1.61 1.12 -2.23
N ASN A 110 -2.80 1.43 -1.70
CA ASN A 110 -3.73 0.42 -1.19
C ASN A 110 -4.21 -0.51 -2.32
N ASN A 111 -4.65 0.05 -3.44
CA ASN A 111 -5.10 -0.70 -4.61
C ASN A 111 -4.01 -1.63 -5.16
N ALA A 112 -2.79 -1.12 -5.32
CA ALA A 112 -1.65 -1.90 -5.77
C ALA A 112 -1.33 -3.04 -4.80
N PHE A 113 -1.45 -2.81 -3.49
CA PHE A 113 -1.26 -3.86 -2.50
C PHE A 113 -2.35 -4.94 -2.61
N ASP A 114 -3.62 -4.55 -2.69
CA ASP A 114 -4.73 -5.49 -2.76
C ASP A 114 -4.70 -6.32 -4.05
N GLN A 115 -4.24 -5.72 -5.16
CA GLN A 115 -3.96 -6.45 -6.39
C GLN A 115 -2.85 -7.49 -6.21
N ARG A 116 -1.72 -7.14 -5.58
CA ARG A 116 -0.64 -8.10 -5.29
C ARG A 116 -1.11 -9.23 -4.39
N ARG A 117 -1.87 -8.92 -3.34
CA ARG A 117 -2.44 -9.92 -2.43
C ARG A 117 -3.36 -10.89 -3.17
N ARG A 118 -4.23 -10.39 -4.05
CA ARG A 118 -5.09 -11.23 -4.90
C ARG A 118 -4.28 -12.13 -5.83
N LYS A 119 -3.27 -11.59 -6.51
CA LYS A 119 -2.37 -12.37 -7.39
C LYS A 119 -1.67 -13.50 -6.61
N ASN A 120 -1.09 -13.19 -5.45
CA ASN A 120 -0.45 -14.20 -4.60
C ASN A 120 -1.43 -15.31 -4.16
N LEU A 121 -2.68 -14.96 -3.84
CA LEU A 121 -3.72 -15.95 -3.49
C LEU A 121 -4.12 -16.82 -4.69
N LEU A 122 -4.21 -16.24 -5.88
CA LEU A 122 -4.51 -16.96 -7.13
C LEU A 122 -3.37 -17.91 -7.51
N GLU A 123 -2.12 -17.46 -7.41
CA GLU A 123 -0.94 -18.28 -7.64
C GLU A 123 -0.88 -19.46 -6.65
N ALA A 124 -1.11 -19.20 -5.36
CA ALA A 124 -1.18 -20.24 -4.35
C ALA A 124 -2.32 -21.25 -4.61
N SER A 125 -3.49 -20.78 -5.06
CA SER A 125 -4.62 -21.65 -5.44
C SER A 125 -4.30 -22.50 -6.67
N ASN A 126 -3.67 -21.92 -7.69
CA ASN A 126 -3.29 -22.61 -8.92
C ASN A 126 -2.19 -23.66 -8.65
N ALA A 127 -1.22 -23.33 -7.79
CA ALA A 127 -0.20 -24.28 -7.35
C ALA A 127 -0.85 -25.49 -6.65
N LYS A 128 -1.77 -25.26 -5.71
CA LYS A 128 -2.52 -26.35 -5.04
C LYS A 128 -3.33 -27.21 -6.00
N ARG A 129 -4.01 -26.59 -6.98
CA ARG A 129 -4.76 -27.33 -8.01
C ARG A 129 -3.84 -28.20 -8.85
N ARG A 130 -2.71 -27.67 -9.32
CA ARG A 130 -1.72 -28.43 -10.10
C ARG A 130 -1.18 -29.62 -9.33
N THR A 131 -0.81 -29.44 -8.05
CA THR A 131 -0.34 -30.57 -7.22
C THR A 131 -1.42 -31.61 -6.99
N ALA A 132 -2.69 -31.21 -6.82
CA ALA A 132 -3.80 -32.15 -6.68
C ALA A 132 -4.04 -32.96 -7.96
N PHE A 133 -3.99 -32.31 -9.13
CA PHE A 133 -4.11 -33.00 -10.42
C PHE A 133 -2.94 -33.96 -10.68
N ASP A 134 -1.71 -33.57 -10.34
CA ASP A 134 -0.52 -34.42 -10.52
C ASP A 134 -0.56 -35.67 -9.62
N LEU A 135 -1.12 -35.55 -8.41
CA LEU A 135 -1.36 -36.71 -7.55
C LEU A 135 -2.47 -37.62 -8.09
N LEU A 136 -3.55 -37.03 -8.60
CA LEU A 136 -4.66 -37.80 -9.19
C LEU A 136 -4.22 -38.55 -10.45
N SER A 137 -3.45 -37.90 -11.34
CA SER A 137 -2.94 -38.52 -12.56
C SER A 137 -1.95 -39.65 -12.27
N LYS A 138 -1.07 -39.48 -11.27
CA LYS A 138 -0.15 -40.53 -10.81
C LYS A 138 -0.90 -41.73 -10.21
N GLY A 139 -1.95 -41.48 -9.42
CA GLY A 139 -2.79 -42.54 -8.85
C GLY A 139 -3.54 -43.36 -9.91
N LEU A 140 -4.06 -42.69 -10.95
CA LEU A 140 -4.72 -43.38 -12.06
C LEU A 140 -3.75 -44.21 -12.91
N ASN A 141 -2.54 -43.71 -13.17
CA ASN A 141 -1.52 -44.45 -13.91
C ASN A 141 -0.96 -45.65 -13.13
N SER A 142 -0.94 -45.62 -11.80
CA SER A 142 -0.51 -46.76 -10.98
C SER A 142 -1.51 -47.92 -10.95
N PHE A 143 -2.81 -47.66 -11.17
CA PHE A 143 -3.82 -48.72 -11.21
C PHE A 143 -3.79 -49.53 -12.51
N SER A 144 -3.29 -48.94 -13.61
CA SER A 144 -3.24 -49.58 -14.92
C SER A 144 -2.08 -50.58 -15.10
N LEU A 145 -1.27 -50.82 -14.06
CA LEU A 145 -0.11 -51.74 -14.07
C LEU A 145 -0.32 -53.00 -13.20
N LEU A 146 -1.51 -53.20 -12.63
CA LEU A 146 -1.85 -54.37 -11.79
C LEU A 146 -2.84 -55.34 -12.46
N GLU A 147 -3.30 -55.06 -13.68
CA GLU A 147 -4.02 -55.99 -14.55
C GLU A 147 -3.24 -56.14 -15.87
N GLY A 148 -2.29 -57.06 -15.90
CA GLY A 148 -1.47 -57.43 -17.05
C GLY A 148 -0.64 -58.66 -16.75
#